data_AF-A0A534G351-F1
#
_entry.id   AF-A0A534G351-F1
#
_cell.length_a   1.000
_cell.length_b   1.000
_cell.length_c   1.000
_cell.angle_alpha   90.00
_cell.angle_beta   90.00
_cell.angle_gamma   90.00
#
_symmetry.space_group_name_H-M   'P 1'
#
loop_
_entity.id
_entity.type
_entity.pdbx_description
1 polymer ?
#
loop_
_entity_poly.entity_id
_entity_poly.type
_entity_poly.pdbx_seq_one_letter_code
_entity_poly.pdbx_strand_id
1 'polypeptide(L)' 'MIAHPDSGSKPQELRGWRYRQIVEPRCRIFYRHDRDRVYVLYVIRGERKLRKAALSERDPRK' A
#
# COMPACT_ATOMS: atom_id res chain seq x y z
N MET A 1 5.34 -1.66 10.81
CA MET A 1 6.16 -1.55 9.58
C MET A 1 7.59 -1.12 9.86
N ILE A 2 7.85 -0.11 10.71
CA ILE A 2 9.23 0.33 11.05
C ILE A 2 10.02 -0.73 11.83
N ALA A 3 9.38 -1.45 12.76
CA ALA A 3 10.06 -2.44 13.60
C ALA A 3 10.47 -3.74 12.86
N HIS A 4 9.75 -4.12 11.80
CA HIS A 4 9.98 -5.38 11.07
C HIS A 4 9.77 -5.20 9.56
N PRO A 5 10.70 -4.54 8.86
CA PRO A 5 10.60 -4.28 7.43
C PRO A 5 10.69 -5.56 6.58
N ASP A 6 11.21 -6.66 7.13
CA ASP A 6 11.33 -7.94 6.43
C ASP A 6 10.09 -8.84 6.51
N SER A 7 9.05 -8.45 7.24
CA SER A 7 7.81 -9.22 7.40
C SER A 7 6.93 -9.24 6.14
N GLY A 8 7.17 -8.35 5.18
CA GLY A 8 6.44 -8.35 3.92
C GLY A 8 6.73 -9.60 3.09
N SER A 9 5.67 -10.20 2.57
CA SER A 9 5.75 -11.39 1.71
C SER A 9 6.46 -11.05 0.40
N LYS A 10 7.16 -12.02 -0.20
CA LYS A 10 7.74 -11.84 -1.52
C LYS A 10 6.65 -12.07 -2.57
N PRO A 11 6.35 -11.10 -3.44
CA PRO A 11 5.38 -11.29 -4.51
C PRO A 11 5.84 -12.40 -5.45
N GLN A 12 4.92 -13.31 -5.79
CA GLN A 12 5.21 -14.45 -6.66
C GLN A 12 5.52 -14.00 -8.10
N GLU A 13 5.03 -12.83 -8.48
CA GLU A 13 5.26 -12.20 -9.78
C GLU A 13 6.70 -11.68 -9.92
N LEU A 14 7.40 -11.41 -8.81
CA LEU A 14 8.76 -10.85 -8.79
C LEU A 14 9.78 -11.82 -8.15
N ARG A 15 9.61 -13.13 -8.40
CA ARG A 15 10.55 -14.16 -7.90
C ARG A 15 11.99 -13.80 -8.30
N GLY A 16 12.87 -13.75 -7.30
CA GLY A 16 14.30 -13.42 -7.46
C GLY A 16 14.68 -11.98 -7.14
N TRP A 17 13.72 -11.06 -7.03
CA TRP A 17 14.00 -9.65 -6.79
C TRP A 17 13.87 -9.29 -5.29
N ARG A 18 14.54 -8.22 -4.83
CA ARG A 18 14.57 -7.79 -3.41
C ARG A 18 13.28 -7.08 -2.94
N TYR A 19 12.20 -7.20 -3.71
CA TYR A 19 10.94 -6.52 -3.46
C TYR A 19 10.05 -7.34 -2.54
N ARG A 20 9.35 -6.63 -1.66
CA ARG A 20 8.38 -7.16 -0.71
C ARG A 20 7.05 -6.49 -0.95
N GLN A 21 5.99 -7.19 -0.58
CA GLN A 21 4.65 -6.67 -0.61
C GLN A 21 3.97 -6.78 0.75
N ILE A 22 3.11 -5.81 1.04
CA ILE A 22 2.12 -5.88 2.10
C ILE A 22 0.76 -5.79 1.43
N VAL A 23 -0.12 -6.73 1.76
CA VAL A 23 -1.51 -6.74 1.31
C VAL A 23 -2.36 -6.49 2.55
N GLU A 24 -2.77 -5.23 2.72
CA GLU A 24 -3.83 -4.87 3.66
C GLU A 24 -5.17 -4.92 2.93
N PRO A 25 -6.28 -5.24 3.62
CA PRO A 25 -7.60 -5.31 3.00
C PRO A 25 -8.00 -3.90 2.50
N ARG A 26 -7.67 -3.66 1.22
CA ARG A 26 -7.88 -2.49 0.33
C ARG A 26 -6.60 -1.83 -0.22
N CYS A 27 -5.40 -2.19 0.27
CA CYS A 27 -4.15 -1.61 -0.21
C CYS A 27 -3.10 -2.70 -0.42
N ARG A 28 -2.53 -2.77 -1.62
CA ARG A 28 -1.35 -3.58 -1.93
C ARG A 28 -0.17 -2.63 -2.13
N ILE A 29 0.83 -2.75 -1.26
CA ILE A 29 2.01 -1.87 -1.25
C ILE A 29 3.21 -2.70 -1.64
N PHE A 30 3.93 -2.27 -2.68
CA PHE A 30 5.24 -2.80 -3.03
C PHE A 30 6.33 -1.90 -2.46
N TYR A 31 7.26 -2.50 -1.72
CA TYR A 31 8.37 -1.80 -1.12
C TYR A 31 9.66 -2.62 -1.24
N ARG A 32 10.81 -1.95 -1.15
CA ARG A 32 12.10 -2.62 -0.94
C ARG A 32 12.70 -2.13 0.37
N HIS A 33 13.40 -3.02 1.04
CA HIS A 33 14.18 -2.68 2.21
C HIS A 33 15.67 -2.72 1.83
N ASP A 34 16.41 -1.67 2.15
CA ASP A 34 17.86 -1.60 1.93
C ASP A 34 18.53 -0.99 3.15
N ARG A 35 19.39 -1.79 3.80
CA ARG A 35 20.06 -1.52 5.08
C ARG A 35 19.10 -1.07 6.18
N ASP A 36 18.85 0.24 6.28
CA ASP A 36 17.98 0.88 7.30
C ASP A 36 16.85 1.72 6.69
N ARG A 37 16.69 1.67 5.36
CA ARG A 37 15.70 2.48 4.65
C ARG A 37 14.69 1.61 3.93
N VAL A 38 13.42 1.96 4.11
CA VAL A 38 12.30 1.36 3.40
C VAL A 38 11.89 2.30 2.28
N TYR A 39 11.93 1.81 1.04
CA TYR A 39 11.49 2.55 -0.13
C TYR A 39 10.16 1.99 -0.60
N VAL A 40 9.11 2.81 -0.54
CA VAL A 40 7.81 2.49 -1.13
C VAL A 40 7.88 2.78 -2.62
N LEU A 41 7.77 1.75 -3.45
CA LEU A 41 7.82 1.91 -4.91
C LEU A 41 6.44 2.18 -5.48
N TYR A 42 5.44 1.44 -5.01
CA TYR A 42 4.12 1.51 -5.60
C TYR A 42 3.04 1.16 -4.59
N VAL A 43 1.94 1.93 -4.62
CA VAL A 43 0.75 1.71 -3.78
C VAL A 43 -0.42 1.51 -4.71
N ILE A 44 -0.95 0.29 -4.72
CA ILE A 44 -2.20 -0.04 -5.40
C ILE A 44 -3.30 0.04 -4.36
N ARG A 45 -4.31 0.86 -4.64
CA ARG A 45 -5.53 0.92 -3.85
C ARG A 45 -6.63 0.21 -4.60
N GLY A 46 -7.25 -0.78 -3.96
CA GLY A 46 -8.48 -1.36 -4.46
C GLY A 46 -9.61 -0.34 -4.43
N GLU A 47 -10.57 -0.48 -5.34
CA GLU A 47 -11.75 0.39 -5.35
C GLU A 47 -12.51 0.33 -4.02
N ARG A 48 -12.99 1.49 -3.58
CA ARG A 48 -13.91 1.59 -2.45
C ARG A 48 -15.28 1.97 -3.00
N LYS A 49 -16.35 1.30 -2.56
CA LYS A 49 -17.71 1.80 -2.78
C LYS A 49 -17.77 3.27 -2.35
N LEU A 50 -18.20 4.13 -3.27
CA LEU A 50 -18.41 5.56 -3.01
C LEU A 50 -19.40 5.70 -1.86
N ARG A 51 -18.96 6.31 -0.76
CA ARG A 51 -19.83 6.63 0.38
C ARG A 51 -20.36 8.05 0.17
N LYS A 52 -21.69 8.22 0.11
CA LYS A 52 -22.34 9.54 -0.06
C LYS A 52 -21.84 10.58 0.95
N ALA A 53 -21.50 10.16 2.18
CA ALA A 53 -20.90 11.02 3.21
C ALA A 53 -19.60 11.73 2.75
N ALA A 54 -18.78 11.08 1.90
CA ALA A 54 -17.54 11.67 1.39
C ALA A 54 -17.78 12.75 0.31
N LEU A 55 -19.00 12.84 -0.24
CA LEU A 55 -19.40 13.92 -1.14
C LEU A 55 -19.93 15.12 -0.35
N SER A 56 -20.54 14.88 0.82
CA SER A 56 -21.12 15.94 1.64
C SER A 56 -20.09 16.91 2.23
N GLU A 57 -18.84 16.48 2.42
CA GLU A 57 -17.74 17.36 2.87
C GLU A 57 -17.18 18.25 1.75
N ARG A 58 -17.53 17.94 0.48
CA ARG A 58 -17.02 18.65 -0.70
C ARG A 58 -18.08 19.49 -1.39
N ASP A 59 -19.28 19.57 -0.82
CA ASP A 59 -20.35 20.39 -1.37
C ASP A 59 -20.12 21.85 -0.96
N PRO A 60 -19.74 22.75 -1.88
CA PRO A 60 -19.55 24.16 -1.58
C PRO A 60 -20.88 24.92 -1.36
N ARG A 61 -22.02 24.22 -1.46
CA ARG A 61 -23.37 24.80 -1.29
C ARG A 61 -23.96 24.54 0.11
N LYS A 62 -23.15 24.00 1.04
CA LYS A 62 -23.53 23.81 2.44
C LYS A 62 -22.74 24.75 3.34
#